data_AF-A0A250K2V5-F1
#
_entry.id   AF-A0A250K2V5-F1
#
_cell.length_a   1.000
_cell.length_b   1.000
_cell.length_c   1.000
_cell.angle_alpha   90.00
_cell.angle_beta   90.00
_cell.angle_gamma   90.00
#
_symmetry.space_group_name_H-M   'P 1'
#
loop_
_entity.id
_entity.type
_entity.pdbx_description
1 polymer ?
#
loop_
_entity_poly.entity_id
_entity_poly.type
_entity_poly.pdbx_seq_one_letter_code
_entity_poly.pdbx_strand_id
1 'polypeptide(L)'
;MKRLPAMPEFLAPLPLCAVALMAVNDRWLKPTFHNALTGKLSDVAICFFLPLYVSALLALVTRWPRARRVAVGAGITACLYTALKVSQPAADLFCELLRPLGALLGITGFRAWADPTDLVTLPLIWAAVRYSRAAAHERPPLSASSPTGVSA
;
A
#
# COMPACT_ATOMS: atom_id res chain seq x y z
N MET A 1 12.01 21.79 12.19
CA MET A 1 11.09 20.88 11.48
C MET A 1 11.91 19.83 10.74
N LYS A 2 11.75 18.54 11.07
CA LYS A 2 12.51 17.44 10.45
C LYS A 2 11.99 17.26 9.01
N ARG A 3 12.82 17.48 7.97
CA ARG A 3 12.38 17.23 6.58
C ARG A 3 12.01 15.76 6.45
N LEU A 4 10.78 15.50 6.02
CA LEU A 4 10.34 14.14 5.70
C LEU A 4 11.17 13.64 4.51
N PRO A 5 11.59 12.36 4.52
CA PRO A 5 12.25 11.77 3.36
C PRO A 5 11.29 11.81 2.17
N ALA A 6 11.82 12.06 0.96
CA ALA A 6 10.99 12.05 -0.23
C ALA A 6 10.46 10.63 -0.50
N MET A 7 9.13 10.46 -0.55
CA MET A 7 8.44 9.17 -0.75
C MET A 7 7.60 9.18 -2.05
N PRO A 8 8.22 9.37 -3.22
CA PRO A 8 7.48 9.40 -4.49
C PRO A 8 6.81 8.06 -4.81
N GLU A 9 7.27 6.94 -4.24
CA GLU A 9 6.59 5.63 -4.35
C GLU A 9 5.18 5.62 -3.76
N PHE A 10 4.90 6.47 -2.78
CA PHE A 10 3.68 6.45 -2.00
C PHE A 10 2.75 7.61 -2.35
N LEU A 11 3.32 8.79 -2.60
CA LEU A 11 2.58 10.00 -2.99
C LEU A 11 2.41 10.12 -4.51
N ALA A 12 2.79 9.10 -5.28
CA ALA A 12 2.50 9.05 -6.69
C ALA A 12 0.97 9.03 -6.96
N PRO A 13 0.54 9.45 -8.16
CA PRO A 13 -0.88 9.46 -8.52
C PRO A 13 -1.51 8.06 -8.40
N LEU A 14 -0.77 7.02 -8.79
CA LEU A 14 -1.30 5.66 -8.90
C LEU A 14 -1.64 5.02 -7.53
N PRO A 15 -0.76 5.05 -6.50
CA PRO A 15 -1.13 4.66 -5.14
C PRO A 15 -2.30 5.47 -4.55
N LEU A 16 -2.35 6.79 -4.81
CA LEU A 16 -3.44 7.64 -4.33
C LEU A 16 -4.76 7.29 -5.01
N CYS A 17 -4.74 7.00 -6.31
CA CYS A 17 -5.89 6.48 -7.03
C CYS A 17 -6.35 5.13 -6.47
N ALA A 18 -5.44 4.24 -6.07
CA ALA A 18 -5.80 2.95 -5.45
C ALA A 18 -6.51 3.16 -4.10
N VAL A 19 -6.05 4.11 -3.28
CA VAL A 19 -6.71 4.48 -2.01
C VAL A 19 -8.08 5.12 -2.27
N ALA A 20 -8.17 6.04 -3.23
CA ALA A 20 -9.42 6.67 -3.61
C ALA A 20 -10.44 5.63 -4.13
N LEU A 21 -9.99 4.71 -4.98
CA LEU A 21 -10.79 3.60 -5.48
C LEU A 21 -11.28 2.71 -4.34
N MET A 22 -10.41 2.38 -3.38
CA MET A 22 -10.78 1.60 -2.20
C MET A 22 -11.82 2.33 -1.34
N ALA A 23 -11.65 3.63 -1.10
CA ALA A 23 -12.58 4.44 -0.33
C ALA A 23 -13.96 4.52 -1.00
N VAL A 24 -14.01 4.72 -2.32
CA VAL A 24 -15.25 4.73 -3.10
C VAL A 24 -15.89 3.33 -3.11
N ASN A 25 -15.08 2.28 -3.26
CA ASN A 25 -15.55 0.89 -3.22
C ASN A 25 -16.22 0.56 -1.87
N ASP A 26 -15.59 0.94 -0.76
CA ASP A 26 -16.08 0.63 0.58
C ASP A 26 -17.27 1.47 0.99
N ARG A 27 -17.31 2.75 0.61
CA ARG A 27 -18.42 3.63 0.99
C ARG A 27 -19.64 3.49 0.10
N TRP A 28 -19.48 3.26 -1.20
CA TRP A 28 -20.59 3.34 -2.15
C TRP A 28 -20.85 2.03 -2.87
N LEU A 29 -19.82 1.31 -3.33
CA LEU A 29 -20.07 0.10 -4.14
C LEU A 29 -20.46 -1.10 -3.28
N LYS A 30 -19.82 -1.33 -2.13
CA LYS A 30 -20.16 -2.45 -1.23
C LYS A 30 -21.61 -2.36 -0.72
N PRO A 31 -22.12 -1.21 -0.24
CA PRO A 31 -23.52 -1.09 0.20
C PRO A 31 -24.54 -1.20 -0.94
N THR A 32 -24.14 -0.86 -2.18
CA THR A 32 -25.06 -0.84 -3.33
C THR A 32 -25.12 -2.19 -4.04
N PHE A 33 -23.97 -2.82 -4.28
CA PHE A 33 -23.88 -3.98 -5.16
C PHE A 33 -23.79 -5.32 -4.43
N HIS A 34 -23.47 -5.39 -3.13
CA HIS A 34 -23.44 -6.65 -2.34
C HIS A 34 -22.74 -7.86 -3.02
N ASN A 35 -21.80 -7.63 -3.93
CA ASN A 35 -21.27 -8.66 -4.83
C ASN A 35 -19.79 -8.95 -4.59
N ALA A 36 -19.37 -10.19 -4.86
CA ALA A 36 -17.99 -10.68 -4.77
C ALA A 36 -16.97 -9.83 -5.55
N LEU A 37 -17.41 -9.13 -6.60
CA LEU A 37 -16.59 -8.21 -7.39
C LEU A 37 -16.01 -7.05 -6.55
N THR A 38 -16.79 -6.51 -5.61
CA THR A 38 -16.36 -5.41 -4.73
C THR A 38 -15.35 -5.87 -3.68
N GLY A 39 -15.37 -7.15 -3.30
CA GLY A 39 -14.34 -7.76 -2.46
C GLY A 39 -12.99 -7.79 -3.18
N LYS A 40 -12.99 -8.33 -4.41
CA LYS A 40 -11.78 -8.45 -5.24
C LYS A 40 -11.17 -7.10 -5.63
N LEU A 41 -11.99 -6.07 -5.81
CA LEU A 41 -11.49 -4.70 -6.07
C LEU A 41 -10.68 -4.14 -4.89
N SER A 42 -11.13 -4.43 -3.66
CA SER A 42 -10.42 -4.05 -2.44
C SER A 42 -9.09 -4.81 -2.33
N ASP A 43 -9.09 -6.09 -2.69
CA ASP A 43 -7.90 -6.93 -2.66
C ASP A 43 -6.85 -6.46 -3.68
N VAL A 44 -7.28 -6.07 -4.88
CA VAL A 44 -6.43 -5.44 -5.90
C VAL A 44 -5.75 -4.18 -5.34
N ALA A 45 -6.55 -3.31 -4.69
CA ALA A 45 -6.02 -2.08 -4.09
C ALA A 45 -5.02 -2.40 -2.96
N ILE A 46 -5.34 -3.34 -2.07
CA ILE A 46 -4.47 -3.73 -0.94
C ILE A 46 -3.17 -4.34 -1.45
N CYS A 47 -3.22 -5.32 -2.35
CA CYS A 47 -2.02 -5.99 -2.87
C CYS A 47 -1.09 -5.05 -3.64
N PHE A 48 -1.63 -3.99 -4.27
CA PHE A 48 -0.81 -2.99 -4.94
C PHE A 48 -0.28 -1.91 -3.98
N PHE A 49 -1.14 -1.39 -3.09
CA PHE A 49 -0.84 -0.23 -2.25
C PHE A 49 -0.06 -0.59 -0.98
N LEU A 50 -0.43 -1.65 -0.28
CA LEU A 50 0.12 -2.00 1.04
C LEU A 50 1.66 -2.19 1.03
N PRO A 51 2.27 -2.82 0.01
CA PRO A 51 3.74 -2.94 -0.06
C PRO A 51 4.45 -1.58 -0.11
N LEU A 52 3.85 -0.62 -0.81
CA LEU A 52 4.37 0.74 -0.97
C LEU A 52 4.18 1.55 0.31
N TYR A 53 3.04 1.39 0.98
CA TYR A 53 2.77 1.99 2.29
C TYR A 53 3.77 1.52 3.35
N VAL A 54 3.99 0.20 3.46
CA VAL A 54 4.97 -0.35 4.41
C VAL A 54 6.38 0.16 4.08
N SER A 55 6.75 0.25 2.81
CA SER A 55 8.04 0.84 2.40
C SER A 55 8.17 2.31 2.85
N ALA A 56 7.10 3.10 2.75
CA ALA A 56 7.07 4.48 3.19
C ALA A 56 7.22 4.62 4.72
N LEU A 57 6.53 3.76 5.49
CA LEU A 57 6.70 3.69 6.94
C LEU A 57 8.14 3.32 7.33
N LEU A 58 8.71 2.31 6.66
CA LEU A 58 10.10 1.92 6.87
C LEU A 58 11.08 3.04 6.51
N ALA A 59 10.73 3.95 5.60
CA ALA A 59 11.56 5.10 5.27
C ALA A 59 11.66 6.13 6.42
N LEU A 60 10.66 6.16 7.30
CA LEU A 60 10.65 7.06 8.46
C LEU A 60 11.52 6.53 9.61
N VAL A 61 11.62 5.21 9.75
CA VAL A 61 12.28 4.55 10.89
C VAL A 61 13.63 3.90 10.54
N THR A 62 13.90 3.67 9.26
CA THR A 62 15.15 3.04 8.78
C THR A 62 15.89 3.89 7.75
N ARG A 63 17.20 3.68 7.63
CA ARG A 63 18.03 4.21 6.53
C ARG A 63 18.23 3.22 5.39
N TRP A 64 17.34 2.23 5.27
CA TRP A 64 17.48 1.18 4.26
C TRP A 64 17.27 1.73 2.85
N PRO A 65 17.96 1.16 1.85
CA PRO A 65 17.71 1.49 0.46
C PRO A 65 16.27 1.12 0.09
N ARG A 66 15.65 1.94 -0.77
CA ARG A 66 14.26 1.77 -1.20
C ARG A 66 13.94 0.35 -1.65
N ALA A 67 14.83 -0.26 -2.45
CA ALA A 67 14.65 -1.64 -2.92
C ALA A 67 14.45 -2.63 -1.77
N ARG A 68 15.21 -2.50 -0.69
CA ARG A 68 15.07 -3.35 0.51
C ARG A 68 13.77 -3.07 1.24
N ARG A 69 13.39 -1.79 1.43
CA ARG A 69 12.12 -1.43 2.09
C ARG A 69 10.91 -1.95 1.34
N VAL A 70 10.91 -1.84 0.01
CA VAL A 70 9.86 -2.33 -0.87
C VAL A 70 9.81 -3.86 -0.86
N ALA A 71 10.96 -4.55 -0.89
CA ALA A 71 11.01 -6.01 -0.78
C ALA A 71 10.44 -6.50 0.55
N VAL A 72 10.78 -5.83 1.66
CA VAL A 72 10.24 -6.13 2.99
C VAL A 72 8.74 -5.84 3.04
N GLY A 73 8.29 -4.70 2.51
CA GLY A 73 6.88 -4.37 2.41
C GLY A 73 6.07 -5.37 1.57
N ALA A 74 6.64 -5.83 0.46
CA ALA A 74 6.06 -6.87 -0.37
C ALA A 74 5.97 -8.22 0.36
N GLY A 75 7.04 -8.63 1.07
CA GLY A 75 7.04 -9.85 1.87
C GLY A 75 6.00 -9.81 2.98
N ILE A 76 5.96 -8.71 3.76
CA ILE A 76 4.96 -8.52 4.83
C ILE A 76 3.54 -8.56 4.25
N THR A 77 3.30 -7.84 3.15
CA THR A 77 1.99 -7.81 2.49
C THR A 77 1.60 -9.20 2.01
N ALA A 78 2.48 -9.93 1.32
CA ALA A 78 2.18 -11.26 0.80
C ALA A 78 1.88 -12.25 1.92
N CYS A 79 2.69 -12.27 2.98
CA CYS A 79 2.48 -13.16 4.12
C CYS A 79 1.17 -12.83 4.85
N LEU A 80 0.95 -11.56 5.18
CA LEU A 80 -0.26 -11.14 5.89
C LEU A 80 -1.51 -11.41 5.04
N TYR A 81 -1.52 -10.96 3.79
CA TYR A 81 -2.65 -11.15 2.89
C TYR A 81 -2.99 -12.64 2.68
N THR A 82 -1.97 -13.47 2.44
CA THR A 82 -2.18 -14.92 2.29
C THR A 82 -2.74 -15.53 3.56
N ALA A 83 -2.22 -15.17 4.74
CA ALA A 83 -2.73 -15.69 6.01
C ALA A 83 -4.20 -15.32 6.22
N LEU A 84 -4.60 -14.09 5.91
CA LEU A 84 -5.98 -13.61 6.05
C LEU A 84 -6.95 -14.24 5.04
N LYS A 85 -6.48 -14.60 3.83
CA LYS A 85 -7.33 -15.19 2.78
C LYS A 85 -7.42 -16.71 2.84
N VAL A 86 -6.45 -17.39 3.45
CA VAL A 86 -6.43 -18.86 3.58
C VAL A 86 -7.05 -19.32 4.92
N SER A 87 -6.98 -18.50 5.97
CA SER A 87 -7.40 -18.90 7.32
C SER A 87 -8.43 -17.93 7.89
N GLN A 88 -9.68 -18.41 8.03
CA GLN A 88 -10.74 -17.64 8.70
C GLN A 88 -10.37 -17.27 10.15
N PRO A 89 -9.77 -18.17 10.98
CA PRO A 89 -9.29 -17.79 12.31
C PRO A 89 -8.27 -16.65 12.30
N ALA A 90 -7.39 -16.59 11.30
CA ALA A 90 -6.44 -15.49 11.16
C ALA A 90 -7.15 -14.17 10.77
N ALA A 91 -8.14 -14.24 9.89
CA ALA A 91 -8.98 -13.11 9.53
C ALA A 91 -9.75 -12.56 10.74
N ASP A 92 -10.34 -13.44 11.54
CA ASP A 92 -11.11 -13.08 12.73
C ASP A 92 -10.20 -12.42 13.77
N LEU A 93 -9.03 -13.01 14.07
CA LEU A 93 -8.03 -12.43 14.97
C LEU A 93 -7.57 -11.04 14.51
N PHE A 94 -7.36 -10.86 13.20
CA PHE A 94 -6.97 -9.57 12.66
C PHE A 94 -8.07 -8.51 12.82
N CYS A 95 -9.34 -8.89 12.62
CA CYS A 95 -10.47 -8.00 12.89
C CYS A 95 -10.59 -7.63 14.37
N GLU A 96 -10.33 -8.58 15.28
CA GLU A 96 -10.30 -8.31 16.73
C GLU A 96 -9.18 -7.34 17.12
N LEU A 97 -7.97 -7.53 16.57
CA LEU A 97 -6.83 -6.64 16.79
C LEU A 97 -7.11 -5.21 16.29
N LEU A 98 -7.83 -5.07 15.18
CA LEU A 98 -8.19 -3.76 14.62
C LEU A 98 -9.39 -3.11 15.30
N ARG A 99 -10.24 -3.86 16.00
CA ARG A 99 -11.44 -3.37 16.65
C ARG A 99 -11.23 -2.14 17.55
N PRO A 100 -10.23 -2.08 18.45
CA PRO A 100 -10.01 -0.89 19.28
C PRO A 100 -9.62 0.34 18.45
N LEU A 101 -8.80 0.16 17.40
CA LEU A 101 -8.44 1.24 16.48
C LEU A 101 -9.64 1.71 15.65
N GLY A 102 -10.48 0.75 15.22
CA GLY A 102 -11.74 1.01 14.55
C GLY A 102 -12.70 1.85 15.37
N ALA A 103 -12.87 1.48 16.64
CA ALA A 103 -13.74 2.19 17.57
C ALA A 103 -13.30 3.66 17.78
N LEU A 104 -11.99 3.91 17.88
CA LEU A 104 -11.44 5.27 17.96
C LEU A 104 -11.74 6.13 16.72
N LEU A 105 -11.90 5.49 15.55
CA LEU A 105 -12.20 6.13 14.28
C LEU A 105 -13.70 6.11 13.91
N GLY A 106 -14.56 5.64 14.81
CA GLY A 106 -16.01 5.52 14.57
C GLY A 106 -16.41 4.39 13.61
N ILE A 107 -15.53 3.43 13.35
CA ILE A 107 -15.78 2.27 12.49
C ILE A 107 -16.24 1.10 13.37
N THR A 108 -17.51 0.72 13.25
CA THR A 108 -18.18 -0.20 14.18
C THR A 108 -18.18 -1.67 13.75
N GLY A 109 -17.70 -1.98 12.55
CA GLY A 109 -17.63 -3.36 12.05
C GLY A 109 -16.51 -3.56 11.03
N PHE A 110 -15.58 -4.45 11.35
CA PHE A 110 -14.63 -5.02 10.40
C PHE A 110 -14.97 -6.49 10.25
N ARG A 111 -15.28 -6.91 9.02
CA ARG A 111 -15.50 -8.31 8.72
C ARG A 111 -14.68 -8.68 7.48
N ALA A 112 -13.75 -9.59 7.67
CA ALA A 112 -12.97 -10.18 6.60
C ALA A 112 -13.42 -11.64 6.39
N TRP A 113 -13.50 -12.03 5.13
CA TRP A 113 -13.82 -13.39 4.73
C TRP A 113 -12.60 -14.02 4.09
N ALA A 114 -12.23 -15.20 4.57
CA ALA A 114 -11.19 -16.02 3.96
C ALA A 114 -11.76 -16.65 2.68
N ASP A 115 -11.31 -16.13 1.54
CA ASP A 115 -11.58 -16.68 0.21
C ASP A 115 -10.24 -16.92 -0.50
N PRO A 116 -9.79 -18.18 -0.62
CA PRO A 116 -8.54 -18.51 -1.30
C PRO A 116 -8.51 -18.11 -2.78
N THR A 117 -9.67 -17.89 -3.42
CA THR A 117 -9.71 -17.40 -4.81
C THR A 117 -9.18 -15.97 -4.92
N ASP A 118 -9.08 -15.23 -3.82
CA ASP A 118 -8.51 -13.89 -3.81
C ASP A 118 -6.98 -13.91 -3.86
N LEU A 119 -6.31 -15.07 -3.74
CA LEU A 119 -4.86 -15.19 -3.94
C LEU A 119 -4.42 -14.88 -5.38
N VAL A 120 -5.36 -14.85 -6.33
CA VAL A 120 -5.11 -14.40 -7.71
C VAL A 120 -4.64 -12.95 -7.80
N THR A 121 -4.80 -12.16 -6.73
CA THR A 121 -4.31 -10.77 -6.66
C THR A 121 -2.86 -10.66 -6.20
N LEU A 122 -2.22 -11.74 -5.69
CA LEU A 122 -0.82 -11.73 -5.28
C LEU A 122 0.18 -11.23 -6.35
N PRO A 123 0.01 -11.52 -7.66
CA PRO A 123 0.84 -10.94 -8.71
C PRO A 123 0.87 -9.41 -8.72
N LEU A 124 -0.14 -8.73 -8.16
CA LEU A 124 -0.15 -7.26 -8.05
C LEU A 124 0.89 -6.74 -7.05
N ILE A 125 1.28 -7.55 -6.07
CA ILE A 125 2.41 -7.23 -5.18
C ILE A 125 3.69 -7.12 -6.01
N TRP A 126 3.89 -8.05 -6.95
CA TRP A 126 5.01 -7.96 -7.89
C TRP A 126 4.91 -6.73 -8.78
N ALA A 127 3.71 -6.38 -9.26
CA ALA A 127 3.47 -5.14 -10.00
C ALA A 127 3.85 -3.89 -9.19
N ALA A 128 3.54 -3.85 -7.88
CA ALA A 128 3.96 -2.76 -6.99
C ALA A 128 5.49 -2.65 -6.86
N VAL A 129 6.19 -3.79 -6.76
CA VAL A 129 7.66 -3.82 -6.76
C VAL A 129 8.22 -3.27 -8.07
N ARG A 130 7.66 -3.69 -9.22
CA ARG A 130 8.06 -3.21 -10.56
C ARG A 130 7.81 -1.71 -10.72
N TYR A 131 6.63 -1.24 -10.31
CA TYR A 131 6.25 0.17 -10.31
C TYR A 131 7.24 1.01 -9.50
N SER A 132 7.58 0.54 -8.29
CA SER A 132 8.54 1.22 -7.43
C SER A 132 9.94 1.31 -8.06
N ARG A 133 10.36 0.31 -8.84
CA ARG A 133 11.64 0.36 -9.57
C ARG A 133 11.59 1.35 -10.73
N ALA A 134 10.50 1.35 -11.51
CA ALA A 134 10.32 2.28 -12.64
C ALA A 134 10.31 3.75 -12.17
N ALA A 135 9.57 4.05 -11.10
CA ALA A 135 9.52 5.39 -10.50
C ALA A 135 10.85 5.88 -9.91
N ALA A 136 11.86 5.01 -9.76
CA ALA A 136 13.22 5.40 -9.38
C ALA A 136 14.05 5.88 -10.58
N HIS A 137 13.74 5.41 -11.80
CA HIS A 137 14.44 5.79 -13.03
C HIS A 137 13.96 7.13 -13.61
N GLU A 138 12.72 7.54 -13.31
CA GLU A 138 12.13 8.77 -13.83
C GLU A 138 12.59 10.06 -13.12
N ARG A 139 13.44 9.98 -12.08
CA ARG A 139 14.12 11.16 -11.56
C ARG A 139 15.38 11.40 -12.38
N PRO A 140 15.42 12.42 -13.26
CA PRO A 140 16.67 12.84 -13.85
C PRO A 140 17.62 13.22 -12.71
N PRO A 141 18.94 12.94 -12.80
CA PRO A 141 19.87 13.62 -11.94
C PRO A 141 19.58 15.12 -12.07
N LEU A 142 19.36 15.80 -10.95
CA LEU A 142 19.39 17.25 -10.92
C LEU A 142 20.77 17.63 -11.44
N SER A 143 20.86 17.90 -12.73
CA SER A 143 22.07 18.40 -13.37
C SER A 143 22.56 19.56 -12.53
N ALA A 144 23.79 19.43 -12.09
CA ALA A 144 24.54 20.44 -11.38
C ALA A 144 24.26 21.81 -12.00
N SER A 145 23.55 22.68 -11.27
CA SER A 145 23.67 24.11 -11.50
C SER A 145 25.09 24.48 -11.09
N SER A 146 26.02 24.43 -12.05
CA SER A 146 27.36 24.97 -11.90
C SER A 146 27.26 26.41 -11.40
N PRO A 147 28.05 26.81 -10.39
CA PRO A 147 28.17 28.20 -10.03
C PRO A 147 29.01 28.89 -11.10
N THR A 148 28.38 29.41 -12.15
CA THR A 148 29.05 30.42 -12.98
C THR A 148 29.11 31.69 -12.15
N GLY A 149 30.28 31.91 -11.56
CA GLY A 149 30.67 33.17 -10.95
C GLY A 149 30.49 34.31 -11.95
N VAL A 150 29.99 35.42 -11.43
CA VAL A 150 30.16 36.74 -12.03
C VAL A 150 30.85 37.57 -10.97
N SER A 151 32.19 37.57 -11.04
CA SER A 151 33.01 38.70 -10.62
C SER A 151 33.37 39.47 -11.88
N ALA A 152 32.83 40.68 -12.00
CA ALA A 152 33.47 41.90 -12.52
C ALA A 152 32.44 43.02 -12.52
#